data_AF-A0AAW4PQA4-F1
#
_entry.id   AF-A0AAW4PQA4-F1
#
_cell.length_a   1.000
_cell.length_b   1.000
_cell.length_c   1.000
_cell.angle_alpha   90.00
_cell.angle_beta   90.00
_cell.angle_gamma   90.00
#
_symmetry.space_group_name_H-M   'P 1'
#
loop_
_entity.id
_entity.type
_entity.pdbx_description
1 polymer ?
#
loop_
_entity_poly.entity_id
_entity_poly.type
_entity_poly.pdbx_seq_one_letter_code
_entity_poly.pdbx_strand_id
1 'polypeptide(L)' 'MEPDTVAPAEVAEDAEVMASVEEGTTDTLVIADVSTDEAYMTLPLVDAASLPEWR' A
#
# COMPACT_ATOMS: atom_id res chain seq x y z
N MET A 1 -24.13 -16.53 12.45
CA MET A 1 -23.08 -16.06 11.53
C MET A 1 -22.43 -14.89 12.22
N GLU A 2 -21.38 -15.15 12.99
CA GLU A 2 -20.51 -14.08 13.48
C GLU A 2 -19.78 -13.46 12.28
N PRO A 3 -19.59 -12.14 12.24
CA PRO A 3 -18.82 -11.54 11.17
C PRO A 3 -17.38 -12.03 11.30
N ASP A 4 -16.86 -12.65 10.23
CA ASP A 4 -15.43 -12.93 10.04
C ASP A 4 -14.69 -11.59 10.05
N THR A 5 -14.41 -11.12 11.25
CA THR A 5 -13.63 -9.91 11.47
C THR A 5 -12.20 -10.35 11.26
N VAL A 6 -11.65 -10.03 10.09
CA VAL A 6 -10.24 -10.24 9.78
C VAL A 6 -9.45 -9.64 10.94
N ALA A 7 -8.66 -10.48 11.63
CA ALA A 7 -7.82 -10.01 12.70
C ALA A 7 -6.92 -8.88 12.18
N PRO A 8 -6.72 -7.80 12.96
CA PRO A 8 -5.82 -6.72 12.56
C PRO A 8 -4.47 -7.33 12.16
N ALA A 9 -4.00 -7.03 10.95
CA ALA A 9 -2.70 -7.50 10.51
C ALA A 9 -1.64 -6.87 11.43
N GLU A 10 -0.80 -7.72 12.04
CA GLU A 10 0.38 -7.25 12.77
C GLU A 10 1.35 -6.68 11.75
N VAL A 11 1.49 -5.35 11.73
CA VAL A 11 2.48 -4.67 10.89
C VAL A 11 3.85 -4.89 11.52
N ALA A 12 4.76 -5.54 10.80
CA ALA A 12 6.13 -5.69 11.26
C ALA A 12 6.78 -4.31 11.43
N GLU A 13 7.45 -4.09 12.56
CA GLU A 13 8.04 -2.78 12.91
C GLU A 13 9.09 -2.30 11.89
N ASP A 14 9.71 -3.23 11.16
CA ASP A 14 10.69 -2.98 10.09
C ASP A 14 10.17 -3.42 8.70
N ALA A 15 8.86 -3.33 8.45
CA ALA A 15 8.31 -3.65 7.14
C ALA A 15 8.85 -2.69 6.06
N GLU A 16 9.67 -3.22 5.15
CA GLU A 16 10.13 -2.48 3.97
C GLU A 16 9.13 -2.65 2.83
N VAL A 17 8.73 -1.53 2.22
CA VAL A 17 7.89 -1.51 1.02
C VAL A 17 8.58 -0.74 -0.09
N MET A 18 8.29 -1.10 -1.34
CA MET A 18 8.69 -0.33 -2.51
C MET A 18 7.49 0.46 -3.02
N ALA A 19 7.72 1.72 -3.37
CA ALA A 19 6.72 2.58 -3.98
C ALA A 19 7.17 3.04 -5.37
N SER A 20 6.26 3.00 -6.34
CA SER A 20 6.47 3.56 -7.68
C SER A 20 5.24 4.34 -8.15
N VAL A 21 5.46 5.27 -9.07
CA VAL A 21 4.39 6.01 -9.75
C VAL A 21 4.34 5.56 -11.20
N GLU A 22 3.17 5.16 -11.66
CA GLU A 22 2.91 4.88 -13.06
C GLU A 22 2.12 6.04 -13.68
N GLU A 23 2.68 6.64 -14.74
CA GLU A 23 2.07 7.74 -15.47
C GLU A 23 1.02 7.24 -16.48
N GLY A 24 -0.11 7.94 -16.58
CA GLY A 24 -1.20 7.52 -17.46
C GLY A 24 -2.28 8.58 -17.66
N THR A 25 -3.52 8.15 -17.93
CA THR A 25 -4.67 9.09 -17.92
C THR A 25 -4.94 9.62 -16.51
N THR A 26 -4.68 8.78 -15.50
CA THR A 26 -4.62 9.13 -14.09
C THR A 26 -3.34 8.50 -13.55
N ASP A 27 -2.49 9.30 -12.93
CA ASP A 27 -1.27 8.79 -12.29
C ASP A 27 -1.64 7.87 -11.14
N THR A 28 -0.95 6.74 -11.03
CA THR A 28 -1.26 5.70 -10.05
C THR A 28 -0.05 5.46 -9.16
N LEU A 29 -0.27 5.46 -7.85
CA LEU A 29 0.71 5.03 -6.87
C LEU A 29 0.59 3.51 -6.69
N VAL A 30 1.71 2.80 -6.82
CA VAL A 30 1.84 1.38 -6.54
C VAL A 30 2.69 1.22 -5.28
N ILE A 31 2.19 0.47 -4.30
CA ILE A 31 2.93 0.10 -3.08
C ILE A 31 3.02 -1.42 -3.05
N ALA A 32 4.23 -1.95 -3.06
CA ALA A 32 4.49 -3.38 -3.03
C ALA A 32 5.25 -3.78 -1.76
N ASP A 33 4.76 -4.82 -1.09
CA ASP A 33 5.51 -5.55 -0.07
C ASP A 33 6.61 -6.35 -0.76
N VAL A 34 7.86 -6.09 -0.41
CA VAL A 34 9.02 -6.72 -1.04
C VAL A 34 9.29 -8.14 -0.51
N SER A 35 8.65 -8.51 0.60
CA SER A 35 8.82 -9.79 1.27
C SER A 35 7.88 -10.87 0.73
N THR A 36 6.78 -10.47 0.11
CA THR A 36 5.70 -11.37 -0.33
C THR A 36 5.37 -11.14 -1.80
N ASP A 37 5.44 -12.21 -2.58
CA ASP A 37 5.10 -12.16 -4.01
C ASP A 37 3.62 -11.81 -4.20
N GLU A 38 3.32 -11.03 -5.24
CA GLU A 38 1.97 -10.54 -5.57
C GLU A 38 1.26 -9.71 -4.47
N ALA A 39 1.97 -9.33 -3.41
CA ALA A 39 1.44 -8.47 -2.36
C ALA A 39 1.67 -6.99 -2.72
N TYR A 40 0.72 -6.40 -3.44
CA TYR A 40 0.75 -4.98 -3.77
C TYR A 40 -0.65 -4.35 -3.71
N MET A 41 -0.67 -3.03 -3.57
CA MET A 41 -1.86 -2.21 -3.65
C MET A 41 -1.61 -1.05 -4.63
N THR A 42 -2.67 -0.64 -5.31
CA THR A 42 -2.67 0.56 -6.16
C THR A 42 -3.77 1.52 -5.74
N LEU A 43 -3.49 2.82 -5.92
CA LEU A 43 -4.45 3.90 -5.71
C LEU A 43 -4.14 5.08 -6.63
N PRO A 44 -5.14 5.93 -6.98
CA PRO A 44 -4.86 7.17 -7.68
C PRO A 44 -3.87 8.02 -6.88
N LEU A 45 -2.85 8.56 -7.54
CA LEU A 45 -1.81 9.36 -6.87
C LEU A 45 -2.40 10.59 -6.19
N VAL A 46 -3.48 11.15 -6.73
CA VAL A 46 -4.21 12.30 -6.16
C VAL A 46 -4.84 12.01 -4.80
N ASP A 47 -5.16 10.75 -4.52
CA ASP A 47 -5.76 10.31 -3.27
C ASP A 47 -4.70 9.85 -2.24
N ALA A 48 -3.43 9.76 -2.66
CA ALA A 48 -2.33 9.35 -1.80
C ALA A 48 -1.85 10.51 -0.91
N ALA A 49 -1.48 10.18 0.32
CA ALA A 49 -0.75 11.11 1.18
C ALA A 49 0.62 11.46 0.55
N SER A 50 1.10 12.68 0.75
CA SER A 50 2.44 13.06 0.31
C SER A 50 3.52 12.39 1.18
N LEU A 51 4.74 12.21 0.66
CA LEU A 51 5.83 11.55 1.41
C LEU A 51 6.08 12.14 2.83
N PRO A 52 6.01 13.48 3.06
CA PRO A 52 6.11 14.03 4.41
C PRO A 52 5.00 13.59 5.37
N GLU A 53 3.84 13.20 4.86
CA GLU A 53 2.67 12.77 5.63
C GLU A 53 2.66 11.26 5.91
N TRP A 54 3.63 10.50 5.41
CA TRP A 54 3.73 9.05 5.64
C TRP A 54 4.32 8.69 7.01
N ARG A 55 4.79 9.68 7.78
CA ARG A 55 5.41 9.49 9.09
C ARG A 55 4.40 9.48 10.24
#